data_AF-A0A9W9CK28-F1
#
_entry.id   AF-A0A9W9CK28-F1
#
_cell.length_a   1.000
_cell.length_b   1.000
_cell.length_c   1.000
_cell.angle_alpha   90.00
_cell.angle_beta   90.00
_cell.angle_gamma   90.00
#
_symmetry.space_group_name_H-M   'P 1'
#
loop_
_entity.id
_entity.type
_entity.pdbx_description
1 polymer ?
#
loop_
_entity_poly.entity_id
_entity_poly.type
_entity_poly.pdbx_seq_one_letter_code
_entity_poly.pdbx_strand_id
1 'polypeptide(L)'
;MAAEMQDIRILRDRFVDLTYRSFEAMRCNNEVEIRRYNDTHKYTKQAKGRHMRDTILIDLQSWFQLFHPLLNKAISPTESTIDLLHGPKISRACRVLHIHYLVLTMRLSNFGDDEARREKAFDTFGDVFEAIIQHAEEAFSNSSSSNQPPRHLLFSMEHGLIEPLYFTVLKCREPTKRAKALQLLDSCSQEAAWDGPLMTVIAREAVRVETSLHGRMSCDLTGNLELVTPGDDDFRTAAEFIWKFRGDEMAEICRVFAVALLEMDWERRTALVQIHYKGGTVSAVCAAEICPARQSARLDV
;
A
#
# COMPACT_ATOMS: atom_id res chain seq x y z
N MET A 1 -27.51 17.87 11.55
CA MET A 1 -27.48 16.46 12.00
C MET A 1 -28.00 15.46 10.96
N ALA A 2 -29.31 15.28 10.72
CA ALA A 2 -29.79 14.25 9.78
C ALA A 2 -29.39 14.52 8.32
N ALA A 3 -29.44 15.78 7.87
CA ALA A 3 -29.02 16.19 6.53
C ALA A 3 -27.49 16.04 6.33
N GLU A 4 -26.68 16.51 7.27
CA GLU A 4 -25.20 16.38 7.18
C GLU A 4 -24.74 14.92 7.24
N MET A 5 -25.39 14.07 8.03
CA MET A 5 -25.11 12.63 8.02
C MET A 5 -25.51 11.96 6.71
N GLN A 6 -26.58 12.42 6.06
CA GLN A 6 -26.99 11.96 4.74
C GLN A 6 -25.95 12.35 3.68
N ASP A 7 -25.41 13.57 3.75
CA ASP A 7 -24.36 14.06 2.84
C ASP A 7 -23.06 13.25 2.98
N ILE A 8 -22.67 12.89 4.21
CA ILE A 8 -21.51 12.02 4.47
C ILE A 8 -21.71 10.62 3.87
N ARG A 9 -22.91 10.04 3.98
CA ARG A 9 -23.22 8.73 3.39
C ARG A 9 -23.13 8.76 1.87
N ILE A 10 -23.69 9.79 1.24
CA ILE A 10 -23.62 9.99 -0.22
C ILE A 10 -22.16 10.12 -0.67
N LEU A 11 -21.34 10.89 0.06
CA LEU A 11 -19.92 11.03 -0.25
C LEU A 11 -19.17 9.70 -0.13
N ARG A 12 -19.43 8.92 0.92
CA ARG A 12 -18.86 7.58 1.08
C ARG A 12 -19.25 6.67 -0.07
N ASP A 13 -20.55 6.58 -0.38
CA ASP A 13 -21.06 5.65 -1.39
C ASP A 13 -20.52 6.00 -2.79
N ARG A 14 -20.42 7.31 -3.09
CA ARG A 14 -19.75 7.78 -4.31
C ARG A 14 -18.27 7.42 -4.35
N PHE A 15 -17.57 7.49 -3.21
CA PHE A 15 -16.16 7.07 -3.17
C PHE A 15 -15.98 5.57 -3.40
N VAL A 16 -16.88 4.75 -2.88
CA VAL A 16 -16.89 3.30 -3.11
C VAL A 16 -17.11 2.99 -4.60
N ASP A 17 -18.07 3.65 -5.25
CA ASP A 17 -18.28 3.54 -6.70
C ASP A 17 -17.02 3.93 -7.49
N LEU A 18 -16.39 5.05 -7.14
CA LEU A 18 -15.15 5.50 -7.79
C LEU A 18 -14.02 4.51 -7.59
N THR A 19 -13.92 3.91 -6.41
CA THR A 19 -12.94 2.86 -6.10
C THR A 19 -13.14 1.65 -6.99
N TYR A 20 -14.37 1.17 -7.10
CA TYR A 20 -14.72 0.05 -7.97
C TYR A 20 -14.39 0.34 -9.43
N ARG A 21 -14.84 1.48 -9.97
CA ARG A 21 -14.56 1.92 -11.35
C ARG A 21 -13.06 2.05 -11.62
N SER A 22 -12.28 2.51 -10.63
CA SER A 22 -10.82 2.60 -10.71
C SER A 22 -10.20 1.21 -10.89
N PHE A 23 -10.61 0.23 -10.07
CA PHE A 23 -10.14 -1.16 -10.19
C PHE A 23 -10.51 -1.80 -11.52
N GLU A 24 -11.74 -1.59 -12.00
CA GLU A 24 -12.16 -2.07 -13.32
C GLU A 24 -11.31 -1.47 -14.45
N ALA A 25 -11.05 -0.17 -14.39
CA ALA A 25 -10.19 0.51 -15.37
C ALA A 25 -8.77 -0.04 -15.36
N MET A 26 -8.20 -0.27 -14.18
CA MET A 26 -6.87 -0.89 -14.03
C MET A 26 -6.84 -2.32 -14.59
N ARG A 27 -7.87 -3.13 -14.32
CA ARG A 27 -7.97 -4.53 -14.79
C ARG A 27 -8.09 -4.64 -16.32
N CYS A 28 -8.90 -3.79 -16.94
CA CYS A 28 -9.18 -3.84 -18.38
C CYS A 28 -7.94 -3.61 -19.25
N ASN A 29 -6.91 -2.89 -18.78
CA ASN A 29 -5.67 -2.71 -19.54
C ASN A 29 -4.67 -3.86 -19.34
N ASN A 30 -4.64 -4.52 -18.18
CA ASN A 30 -3.78 -5.70 -17.97
C ASN A 30 -4.18 -6.86 -18.90
N GLU A 31 -5.47 -7.03 -19.19
CA GLU A 31 -5.96 -8.01 -20.17
C GLU A 31 -5.55 -7.68 -21.62
N VAL A 32 -5.25 -6.41 -21.93
CA VAL A 32 -4.76 -5.96 -23.24
C VAL A 32 -3.27 -6.25 -23.42
N GLU A 33 -2.47 -6.20 -22.35
CA GLU A 33 -1.04 -6.55 -22.39
C GLU A 33 -0.79 -8.06 -22.59
N ILE A 34 -1.69 -8.92 -22.08
CA ILE A 34 -1.55 -10.39 -22.17
C ILE A 34 -1.90 -10.93 -23.57
N ARG A 35 -2.82 -10.30 -24.32
CA ARG A 35 -3.19 -10.74 -25.69
C ARG A 35 -2.31 -10.07 -26.76
N ARG A 36 -1.05 -10.50 -26.86
CA ARG A 36 -0.08 -10.06 -27.89
C ARG A 36 -0.33 -10.67 -29.28
N TYR A 37 -1.53 -10.53 -29.84
CA TYR A 37 -1.76 -10.84 -31.26
C TYR A 37 -2.87 -9.92 -31.82
N ASN A 38 -2.53 -9.11 -32.82
CA ASN A 38 -3.35 -8.20 -33.67
C ASN A 38 -3.28 -6.69 -33.35
N ASP A 39 -2.55 -5.95 -34.19
CA ASP A 39 -2.12 -4.56 -33.98
C ASP A 39 -3.17 -3.46 -34.17
N THR A 40 -4.30 -3.70 -34.84
CA THR A 40 -5.30 -2.64 -35.07
C THR A 40 -6.28 -2.45 -33.90
N HIS A 41 -6.55 -3.51 -33.13
CA HIS A 41 -7.44 -3.46 -31.95
C HIS A 41 -6.77 -2.89 -30.70
N LYS A 42 -5.43 -2.76 -30.72
CA LYS A 42 -4.59 -2.27 -29.62
C LYS A 42 -4.79 -0.78 -29.37
N TYR A 43 -4.71 0.03 -30.42
CA TYR A 43 -4.83 1.49 -30.32
C TYR A 43 -6.20 1.94 -29.83
N THR A 44 -7.28 1.29 -30.30
CA THR A 44 -8.66 1.62 -29.93
C THR A 44 -8.97 1.24 -28.48
N LYS A 45 -8.47 0.10 -27.99
CA LYS A 45 -8.63 -0.30 -26.57
C LYS A 45 -7.81 0.56 -25.62
N GLN A 46 -6.57 0.89 -25.98
CA GLN A 46 -5.71 1.75 -25.17
C GLN A 46 -6.26 3.19 -25.09
N ALA A 47 -6.80 3.73 -26.19
CA ALA A 47 -7.47 5.02 -26.20
C ALA A 47 -8.73 5.02 -25.32
N LYS A 48 -9.53 3.95 -25.36
CA LYS A 48 -10.70 3.78 -24.49
C LYS A 48 -10.32 3.68 -23.01
N GLY A 49 -9.25 2.95 -22.67
CA GLY A 49 -8.71 2.87 -21.31
C GLY A 49 -8.20 4.21 -20.79
N ARG A 50 -7.51 5.00 -21.62
CA ARG A 50 -7.07 6.36 -21.26
C ARG A 50 -8.25 7.31 -21.02
N HIS A 51 -9.24 7.30 -21.90
CA HIS A 51 -10.43 8.14 -21.74
C HIS A 51 -11.18 7.79 -20.44
N MET A 52 -11.37 6.49 -20.15
CA MET A 52 -12.02 6.05 -18.91
C MET A 52 -11.24 6.46 -17.67
N ARG A 53 -9.90 6.33 -17.69
CA ARG A 53 -9.01 6.82 -16.63
C ARG A 53 -9.20 8.32 -16.39
N ASP A 54 -9.17 9.12 -17.46
CA ASP A 54 -9.26 10.58 -17.35
C ASP A 54 -10.61 11.01 -16.76
N THR A 55 -11.71 10.35 -17.17
CA THR A 55 -13.03 10.56 -16.56
C THR A 55 -13.03 10.23 -15.07
N ILE A 56 -12.45 9.10 -14.66
CA ILE A 56 -12.40 8.70 -13.24
C ILE A 56 -11.55 9.69 -12.43
N LEU A 57 -10.43 10.18 -12.97
CA LEU A 57 -9.60 11.19 -12.31
C LEU A 57 -10.35 12.51 -12.10
N ILE A 58 -11.14 12.95 -13.08
CA ILE A 58 -12.00 14.14 -12.95
C ILE A 58 -13.07 13.92 -11.87
N ASP A 59 -13.68 12.74 -11.83
CA ASP A 59 -14.70 12.40 -10.83
C ASP A 59 -14.11 12.33 -9.41
N LEU A 60 -12.91 11.74 -9.25
CA LEU A 60 -12.16 11.69 -8.00
C LEU A 60 -11.83 13.10 -7.50
N GLN A 61 -11.34 13.98 -8.39
CA GLN A 61 -11.06 15.37 -8.04
C GLN A 61 -12.32 16.11 -7.59
N SER A 62 -13.43 15.92 -8.31
CA SER A 62 -14.74 16.51 -7.96
C SER A 62 -15.25 16.00 -6.62
N TRP A 63 -15.08 14.71 -6.34
CA TRP A 63 -15.39 14.13 -5.04
C TRP A 63 -14.52 14.74 -3.93
N PHE A 64 -13.22 14.89 -4.16
CA PHE A 64 -12.30 15.44 -3.17
C PHE A 64 -12.61 16.90 -2.83
N GLN A 65 -13.04 17.71 -3.80
CA GLN A 65 -13.48 19.08 -3.55
C GLN A 65 -14.65 19.14 -2.55
N LEU A 66 -15.55 18.15 -2.58
CA LEU A 66 -16.67 18.05 -1.63
C LEU A 66 -16.23 17.47 -0.28
N PHE A 67 -15.26 16.55 -0.29
CA PHE A 67 -14.76 15.88 0.91
C PHE A 67 -13.76 16.73 1.72
N HIS A 68 -12.91 17.51 1.06
CA HIS A 68 -11.81 18.25 1.68
C HIS A 68 -12.24 19.19 2.83
N PRO A 69 -13.37 19.92 2.75
CA PRO A 69 -13.86 20.71 3.89
C PRO A 69 -14.19 19.86 5.13
N LEU A 70 -14.72 18.65 4.93
CA LEU A 70 -15.01 17.72 6.03
C LEU A 70 -13.71 17.19 6.65
N LEU A 71 -12.74 16.83 5.81
CA LEU A 71 -11.41 16.41 6.25
C LEU A 71 -10.74 17.49 7.10
N ASN A 72 -10.73 18.75 6.64
CA ASN A 72 -10.10 19.85 7.37
C ASN A 72 -10.75 20.08 8.76
N LYS A 73 -12.08 20.01 8.83
CA LYS A 73 -12.82 20.07 10.11
C LYS A 73 -12.50 18.91 11.02
N ALA A 74 -12.29 17.72 10.46
CA ALA A 74 -12.02 16.50 11.22
C ALA A 74 -10.57 16.38 11.71
N ILE A 75 -9.61 17.05 11.04
CA ILE A 75 -8.19 17.08 11.43
C ILE A 75 -7.91 18.19 12.44
N SER A 76 -8.57 19.35 12.31
CA SER A 76 -8.40 20.50 13.20
C SER A 76 -9.73 20.86 13.90
N PRO A 77 -10.21 20.04 14.84
CA PRO A 77 -11.46 20.32 15.53
C PRO A 77 -11.31 21.56 16.44
N THR A 78 -12.12 22.59 16.22
CA THR A 78 -12.30 23.69 17.20
C THR A 78 -13.10 23.19 18.41
N GLU A 79 -12.96 23.83 19.58
CA GLU A 79 -13.64 23.45 20.84
C GLU A 79 -15.16 23.22 20.68
N SER A 80 -15.82 23.97 19.79
CA SER A 80 -17.26 23.82 19.51
C SER A 80 -17.65 22.61 18.64
N THR A 81 -16.69 21.94 18.00
CA THR A 81 -16.91 20.83 17.06
C THR A 81 -16.72 19.45 17.71
N ILE A 82 -16.10 19.42 18.90
CA ILE A 82 -15.71 18.20 19.63
C ILE A 82 -16.94 17.40 20.12
N ASP A 83 -18.05 18.07 20.44
CA ASP A 83 -19.29 17.42 20.93
C ASP A 83 -20.28 17.02 19.82
N LEU A 84 -20.17 17.61 18.63
CA LEU A 84 -21.16 17.43 17.54
C LEU A 84 -20.86 16.24 16.61
N LEU A 85 -19.60 15.83 16.55
CA LEU A 85 -19.10 14.74 15.72
C LEU A 85 -18.32 13.82 16.66
N HIS A 86 -18.51 12.51 16.58
CA HIS A 86 -17.78 11.51 17.37
C HIS A 86 -16.26 11.60 17.07
N GLY A 87 -15.58 12.58 17.67
CA GLY A 87 -14.41 13.28 17.11
C GLY A 87 -13.26 12.37 16.68
N PRO A 88 -12.79 11.44 17.52
CA PRO A 88 -11.68 10.55 17.17
C PRO A 88 -12.02 9.55 16.05
N LYS A 89 -13.23 8.99 16.06
CA LYS A 89 -13.66 7.98 15.07
C LYS A 89 -13.87 8.57 13.69
N ILE A 90 -14.50 9.75 13.63
CA ILE A 90 -14.74 10.44 12.35
C ILE A 90 -13.43 11.01 11.79
N SER A 91 -12.56 11.58 12.64
CA SER A 91 -11.21 11.98 12.25
C SER A 91 -10.44 10.81 11.64
N ARG A 92 -10.47 9.65 12.29
CA ARG A 92 -9.87 8.42 11.77
C ARG A 92 -10.46 8.02 10.41
N ALA A 93 -11.78 7.94 10.27
CA ALA A 93 -12.43 7.56 9.02
C ALA A 93 -12.10 8.52 7.87
N CYS A 94 -12.08 9.83 8.13
CA CYS A 94 -11.68 10.84 7.15
C CYS A 94 -10.22 10.67 6.70
N ARG A 95 -9.31 10.37 7.63
CA ARG A 95 -7.89 10.10 7.30
C ARG A 95 -7.74 8.87 6.43
N VAL A 96 -8.41 7.78 6.77
CA VAL A 96 -8.41 6.55 5.97
C VAL A 96 -8.96 6.83 4.57
N LEU A 97 -10.10 7.50 4.44
CA LEU A 97 -10.64 7.89 3.13
C LEU A 97 -9.69 8.77 2.32
N HIS A 98 -8.99 9.71 2.97
CA HIS A 98 -8.01 10.53 2.29
C HIS A 98 -6.81 9.71 1.79
N ILE A 99 -6.29 8.78 2.61
CA ILE A 99 -5.24 7.85 2.22
C ILE A 99 -5.65 7.05 0.97
N HIS A 100 -6.86 6.49 0.96
CA HIS A 100 -7.38 5.77 -0.20
C HIS A 100 -7.48 6.66 -1.44
N TYR A 101 -7.96 7.89 -1.28
CA TYR A 101 -8.01 8.86 -2.38
C TYR A 101 -6.61 9.14 -2.97
N LEU A 102 -5.60 9.32 -2.10
CA LEU A 102 -4.21 9.56 -2.51
C LEU A 102 -3.65 8.36 -3.29
N VAL A 103 -3.86 7.14 -2.78
CA VAL A 103 -3.39 5.91 -3.45
C VAL A 103 -4.09 5.71 -4.80
N LEU A 104 -5.42 5.83 -4.86
CA LEU A 104 -6.17 5.67 -6.10
C LEU A 104 -5.76 6.68 -7.16
N THR A 105 -5.68 7.96 -6.78
CA THR A 105 -5.30 9.03 -7.70
C THR A 105 -3.90 8.81 -8.22
N MET A 106 -2.94 8.50 -7.34
CA MET A 106 -1.56 8.20 -7.73
C MET A 106 -1.48 6.98 -8.69
N ARG A 107 -2.18 5.89 -8.39
CA ARG A 107 -2.22 4.70 -9.27
C ARG A 107 -2.80 5.01 -10.65
N LEU A 108 -3.90 5.74 -10.69
CA LEU A 108 -4.55 6.13 -11.94
C LEU A 108 -3.74 7.16 -12.71
N SER A 109 -3.12 8.14 -12.06
CA SER A 109 -2.24 9.11 -12.71
C SER A 109 -1.01 8.44 -13.32
N ASN A 110 -0.51 7.37 -12.68
CA ASN A 110 0.63 6.60 -13.15
C ASN A 110 0.26 5.46 -14.14
N PHE A 111 -0.97 5.47 -14.64
CA PHE A 111 -1.52 4.42 -15.51
C PHE A 111 -1.38 4.80 -16.99
N GLY A 112 -0.67 4.02 -17.80
CA GLY A 112 -0.73 4.14 -19.28
C GLY A 112 0.55 3.95 -20.10
N ASP A 113 1.73 3.85 -19.48
CA ASP A 113 3.02 3.74 -20.17
C ASP A 113 3.73 2.38 -19.96
N ASP A 114 4.87 2.20 -20.63
CA ASP A 114 5.83 1.10 -20.45
C ASP A 114 6.08 0.82 -18.96
N GLU A 115 6.06 -0.46 -18.56
CA GLU A 115 6.14 -0.92 -17.17
C GLU A 115 7.33 -0.33 -16.41
N ALA A 116 8.49 -0.22 -17.08
CA ALA A 116 9.68 0.41 -16.51
C ALA A 116 9.51 1.92 -16.26
N ARG A 117 8.75 2.63 -17.11
CA ARG A 117 8.45 4.05 -16.92
C ARG A 117 7.39 4.28 -15.84
N ARG A 118 6.36 3.43 -15.78
CA ARG A 118 5.33 3.48 -14.72
C ARG A 118 5.98 3.39 -13.37
N GLU A 119 6.83 2.40 -13.23
CA GLU A 119 7.55 2.18 -12.00
C GLU A 119 8.35 3.46 -11.61
N LYS A 120 9.21 4.00 -12.48
CA LYS A 120 9.99 5.20 -12.16
C LYS A 120 9.15 6.42 -11.79
N ALA A 121 7.96 6.56 -12.37
CA ALA A 121 7.08 7.69 -12.11
C ALA A 121 6.57 7.76 -10.66
N PHE A 122 6.63 6.69 -9.87
CA PHE A 122 6.28 6.77 -8.44
C PHE A 122 7.22 7.68 -7.63
N ASP A 123 8.44 7.93 -8.09
CA ASP A 123 9.39 8.82 -7.41
C ASP A 123 8.92 10.27 -7.33
N THR A 124 8.03 10.69 -8.23
CA THR A 124 7.50 12.06 -8.25
C THR A 124 6.42 12.28 -7.18
N PHE A 125 5.95 11.21 -6.54
CA PHE A 125 4.88 11.24 -5.53
C PHE A 125 5.42 11.23 -4.10
N GLY A 126 6.66 11.68 -3.87
CA GLY A 126 7.28 11.72 -2.53
C GLY A 126 6.42 12.40 -1.46
N ASP A 127 5.83 13.55 -1.79
CA ASP A 127 4.93 14.29 -0.88
C ASP A 127 3.62 13.54 -0.60
N VAL A 128 3.11 12.81 -1.59
CA VAL A 128 1.90 11.99 -1.44
C VAL A 128 2.16 10.82 -0.50
N PHE A 129 3.33 10.17 -0.60
CA PHE A 129 3.73 9.12 0.34
C PHE A 129 3.91 9.65 1.76
N GLU A 130 4.50 10.84 1.94
CA GLU A 130 4.59 11.47 3.27
C GLU A 130 3.19 11.73 3.85
N ALA A 131 2.27 12.26 3.05
CA ALA A 131 0.89 12.51 3.48
C ALA A 131 0.16 11.20 3.87
N ILE A 132 0.38 10.10 3.14
CA ILE A 132 -0.16 8.78 3.50
C ILE A 132 0.35 8.34 4.87
N ILE A 133 1.67 8.43 5.11
CA ILE A 133 2.30 8.04 6.37
C ILE A 133 1.78 8.90 7.52
N GLN A 134 1.76 10.23 7.36
CA GLN A 134 1.28 11.15 8.37
C GLN A 134 -0.18 10.86 8.75
N HIS A 135 -1.07 10.70 7.76
CA HIS A 135 -2.46 10.38 8.04
C HIS A 135 -2.62 9.03 8.74
N ALA A 136 -1.79 8.03 8.39
CA ALA A 136 -1.80 6.73 9.04
C ALA A 136 -1.34 6.83 10.51
N GLU A 137 -0.22 7.50 10.79
CA GLU A 137 0.30 7.75 12.15
C GLU A 137 -0.76 8.39 13.06
N GLU A 138 -1.41 9.45 12.57
CA GLU A 138 -2.46 10.15 13.31
C GLU A 138 -3.72 9.27 13.47
N ALA A 139 -4.02 8.43 12.48
CA ALA A 139 -5.13 7.48 12.54
C ALA A 139 -4.88 6.32 13.53
N PHE A 140 -3.62 5.95 13.80
CA PHE A 140 -3.25 5.00 14.86
C PHE A 140 -3.26 5.64 16.25
N SER A 141 -2.74 6.86 16.37
CA SER A 141 -2.67 7.60 17.64
C SER A 141 -4.05 7.79 18.28
N ASN A 142 -5.09 7.98 17.45
CA ASN A 142 -6.48 8.11 17.88
C ASN A 142 -7.16 6.80 18.34
N SER A 143 -6.47 5.65 18.22
CA SER A 143 -6.96 4.33 18.65
C SER A 143 -6.51 3.93 20.07
N SER A 144 -5.77 4.81 20.76
CA SER A 144 -5.07 4.53 22.03
C SER A 144 -5.95 4.52 23.29
N SER A 145 -7.28 4.60 23.15
CA SER A 145 -8.21 4.50 24.29
C SER A 145 -8.43 3.03 24.71
N SER A 146 -7.47 2.52 25.49
CA SER A 146 -7.49 1.44 26.51
C SER A 146 -8.20 0.09 26.27
N ASN A 147 -8.88 -0.17 25.15
CA ASN A 147 -9.64 -1.41 24.91
C ASN A 147 -9.33 -2.05 23.54
N GLN A 148 -8.06 -2.03 23.11
CA GLN A 148 -7.65 -2.85 21.97
C GLN A 148 -7.81 -4.33 22.38
N PRO A 149 -8.64 -5.13 21.68
CA PRO A 149 -8.70 -6.56 21.93
C PRO A 149 -7.30 -7.15 21.72
N PRO A 150 -6.94 -8.23 22.44
CA PRO A 150 -5.64 -8.86 22.29
C PRO A 150 -5.35 -9.19 20.82
N ARG A 151 -4.09 -9.02 20.37
CA ARG A 151 -3.64 -9.26 18.97
C ARG A 151 -4.03 -10.64 18.37
N HIS A 152 -4.46 -11.59 19.19
CA HIS A 152 -4.89 -12.93 18.80
C HIS A 152 -6.41 -13.04 18.57
N LEU A 153 -7.19 -11.98 18.78
CA LEU A 153 -8.63 -11.95 18.62
C LEU A 153 -9.06 -10.76 17.77
N LEU A 154 -9.84 -11.08 16.73
CA LEU A 154 -10.74 -10.23 15.95
C LEU A 154 -10.15 -9.67 14.65
N PHE A 155 -10.50 -10.35 13.55
CA PHE A 155 -10.84 -9.71 12.28
C PHE A 155 -11.47 -8.34 12.55
N SER A 156 -10.81 -7.28 12.09
CA SER A 156 -11.32 -5.92 12.21
C SER A 156 -11.25 -5.27 10.84
N MET A 157 -12.40 -5.03 10.22
CA MET A 157 -12.53 -4.21 9.01
C MET A 157 -12.20 -2.73 9.26
N GLU A 158 -11.85 -2.35 10.49
CA GLU A 158 -11.79 -0.94 10.89
C GLU A 158 -10.49 -0.23 10.47
N HIS A 159 -9.51 -0.95 9.92
CA HIS A 159 -8.24 -0.33 9.59
C HIS A 159 -8.26 0.38 8.24
N GLY A 160 -8.54 -0.31 7.14
CA GLY A 160 -8.46 0.26 5.80
C GLY A 160 -7.06 0.77 5.47
N LEU A 161 -6.03 0.34 6.21
CA LEU A 161 -4.67 0.89 6.14
C LEU A 161 -3.66 -0.12 5.60
N ILE A 162 -3.96 -1.42 5.66
CA ILE A 162 -2.99 -2.46 5.27
C ILE A 162 -2.60 -2.31 3.81
N GLU A 163 -3.58 -2.21 2.91
CA GLU A 163 -3.33 -2.12 1.47
C GLU A 163 -2.59 -0.81 1.07
N PRO A 164 -2.97 0.38 1.57
CA PRO A 164 -2.24 1.62 1.29
C PRO A 164 -0.80 1.63 1.83
N LEU A 165 -0.58 1.11 3.04
CA LEU A 165 0.75 1.03 3.64
C LEU A 165 1.62 0.00 2.90
N TYR A 166 1.07 -1.17 2.58
CA TYR A 166 1.74 -2.17 1.74
C TYR A 166 2.15 -1.58 0.40
N PHE A 167 1.23 -0.86 -0.27
CA PHE A 167 1.53 -0.16 -1.51
C PHE A 167 2.64 0.89 -1.35
N THR A 168 2.60 1.66 -0.27
CA THR A 168 3.62 2.67 0.05
C THR A 168 4.99 2.02 0.20
N VAL A 169 5.09 0.89 0.91
CA VAL A 169 6.36 0.16 1.05
C VAL A 169 6.89 -0.31 -0.30
N LEU A 170 6.03 -0.87 -1.15
CA LEU A 170 6.44 -1.40 -2.45
C LEU A 170 6.81 -0.31 -3.47
N LYS A 171 6.17 0.87 -3.43
CA LYS A 171 6.30 1.88 -4.49
C LYS A 171 7.12 3.11 -4.09
N CYS A 172 7.24 3.42 -2.81
CA CYS A 172 8.13 4.50 -2.35
C CYS A 172 9.57 4.00 -2.25
N ARG A 173 10.52 4.67 -2.91
CA ARG A 173 11.96 4.34 -2.86
C ARG A 173 12.74 5.04 -1.76
N GLU A 174 12.15 6.00 -1.08
CA GLU A 174 12.84 6.73 -0.01
C GLU A 174 12.95 5.86 1.25
N PRO A 175 14.17 5.52 1.71
CA PRO A 175 14.36 4.53 2.77
C PRO A 175 13.65 4.89 4.08
N THR A 176 13.68 6.17 4.46
CA THR A 176 13.06 6.66 5.69
C THR A 176 11.53 6.50 5.67
N LYS A 177 10.88 6.90 4.58
CA LYS A 177 9.42 6.77 4.40
C LYS A 177 9.01 5.30 4.37
N ARG A 178 9.76 4.47 3.63
CA ARG A 178 9.54 3.03 3.53
C ARG A 178 9.66 2.33 4.88
N ALA A 179 10.65 2.69 5.69
CA ALA A 179 10.83 2.17 7.04
C ALA A 179 9.66 2.53 7.97
N LYS A 180 9.18 3.79 7.93
CA LYS A 180 7.98 4.20 8.68
C LYS A 180 6.73 3.42 8.24
N ALA A 181 6.50 3.30 6.93
CA ALA A 181 5.37 2.57 6.39
C ALA A 181 5.38 1.08 6.80
N LEU A 182 6.55 0.44 6.83
CA LEU A 182 6.73 -0.93 7.34
C LEU A 182 6.35 -1.05 8.82
N GLN A 183 6.77 -0.11 9.67
CA GLN A 183 6.44 -0.12 11.10
C GLN A 183 4.92 0.03 11.33
N LEU A 184 4.27 0.91 10.57
CA LEU A 184 2.82 1.12 10.63
C LEU A 184 2.06 -0.12 10.13
N LEU A 185 2.55 -0.75 9.05
CA LEU A 185 1.97 -1.96 8.48
C LEU A 185 2.03 -3.14 9.48
N ASP A 186 3.15 -3.28 10.19
CA ASP A 186 3.34 -4.30 11.23
C ASP A 186 2.43 -4.09 12.44
N SER A 187 2.07 -2.84 12.68
CA SER A 187 1.14 -2.44 13.75
C SER A 187 -0.33 -2.68 13.39
N CYS A 188 -0.65 -2.96 12.11
CA CYS A 188 -2.00 -3.32 11.71
C CYS A 188 -2.40 -4.71 12.23
N SER A 189 -3.66 -4.88 12.62
CA SER A 189 -4.26 -6.20 12.83
C SER A 189 -4.63 -6.85 11.48
N GLN A 190 -5.34 -7.98 11.52
CA GLN A 190 -5.94 -8.57 10.33
C GLN A 190 -7.21 -7.79 9.89
N GLU A 191 -7.29 -7.50 8.60
CA GLU A 191 -8.40 -6.87 7.88
C GLU A 191 -8.82 -7.79 6.72
N ALA A 192 -9.88 -8.58 6.91
CA ALA A 192 -10.29 -9.58 5.94
C ALA A 192 -9.16 -10.52 5.50
N ALA A 193 -8.87 -10.58 4.19
CA ALA A 193 -7.80 -11.37 3.61
C ALA A 193 -6.43 -10.67 3.68
N TRP A 194 -6.31 -9.57 4.43
CA TRP A 194 -5.06 -8.86 4.64
C TRP A 194 -4.63 -9.01 6.10
N ASP A 195 -3.40 -9.42 6.32
CA ASP A 195 -2.84 -9.59 7.66
C ASP A 195 -1.62 -8.69 7.83
N GLY A 196 -1.68 -7.69 8.70
CA GLY A 196 -0.64 -6.66 8.84
C GLY A 196 0.78 -7.23 8.93
N PRO A 197 1.08 -8.08 9.95
CA PRO A 197 2.39 -8.70 10.10
C PRO A 197 2.83 -9.56 8.90
N LEU A 198 1.94 -10.36 8.31
CA LEU A 198 2.27 -11.15 7.12
C LEU A 198 2.60 -10.24 5.93
N MET A 199 1.80 -9.20 5.71
CA MET A 199 2.04 -8.21 4.65
C MET A 199 3.35 -7.44 4.88
N THR A 200 3.72 -7.17 6.14
CA THR A 200 5.02 -6.58 6.49
C THR A 200 6.17 -7.49 6.08
N VAL A 201 6.09 -8.79 6.38
CA VAL A 201 7.15 -9.74 6.01
C VAL A 201 7.28 -9.84 4.49
N ILE A 202 6.15 -9.95 3.78
CA ILE A 202 6.13 -10.00 2.31
C ILE A 202 6.73 -8.72 1.71
N ALA A 203 6.31 -7.54 2.20
CA ALA A 203 6.81 -6.27 1.69
C ALA A 203 8.30 -6.08 2.00
N ARG A 204 8.73 -6.47 3.21
CA ARG A 204 10.15 -6.45 3.61
C ARG A 204 10.99 -7.34 2.70
N GLU A 205 10.49 -8.52 2.36
CA GLU A 205 11.18 -9.43 1.46
C GLU A 205 11.31 -8.87 0.05
N ALA A 206 10.28 -8.20 -0.47
CA ALA A 206 10.37 -7.48 -1.75
C ALA A 206 11.45 -6.39 -1.73
N VAL A 207 11.50 -5.59 -0.65
CA VAL A 207 12.55 -4.56 -0.47
C VAL A 207 13.94 -5.19 -0.32
N ARG A 208 14.02 -6.37 0.32
CA ARG A 208 15.26 -7.12 0.48
C ARG A 208 15.78 -7.64 -0.85
N VAL A 209 14.90 -8.15 -1.70
CA VAL A 209 15.27 -8.54 -3.07
C VAL A 209 15.76 -7.31 -3.83
N GLU A 210 15.04 -6.19 -3.78
CA GLU A 210 15.44 -4.94 -4.45
C GLU A 210 16.84 -4.47 -4.03
N THR A 211 17.14 -4.50 -2.73
CA THR A 211 18.44 -4.07 -2.17
C THR A 211 19.56 -5.10 -2.40
N SER A 212 19.27 -6.39 -2.33
CA SER A 212 20.27 -7.46 -2.51
C SER A 212 20.74 -7.60 -3.96
N LEU A 213 19.88 -7.29 -4.94
CA LEU A 213 20.26 -7.26 -6.35
C LEU A 213 21.35 -6.24 -6.62
N HIS A 214 21.34 -5.10 -5.94
CA HIS A 214 22.40 -4.11 -6.04
C HIS A 214 23.75 -4.66 -5.55
N GLY A 215 23.76 -5.34 -4.40
CA GLY A 215 24.97 -5.94 -3.86
C GLY A 215 25.60 -6.97 -4.80
N ARG A 216 24.79 -7.78 -5.51
CA ARG A 216 25.25 -8.82 -6.44
C ARG A 216 25.65 -8.31 -7.82
N MET A 217 25.04 -7.25 -8.33
CA MET A 217 25.47 -6.70 -9.63
C MET A 217 26.86 -6.05 -9.56
N SER A 218 27.36 -5.77 -8.36
CA SER A 218 28.77 -5.43 -8.11
C SER A 218 29.72 -6.64 -8.10
N CYS A 219 29.20 -7.89 -8.07
CA CYS A 219 30.00 -9.12 -8.02
C CYS A 219 29.36 -10.25 -8.87
N ASP A 220 29.82 -10.39 -10.12
CA ASP A 220 29.64 -11.47 -11.11
C ASP A 220 28.34 -12.31 -11.10
N LEU A 221 27.58 -12.16 -12.18
CA LEU A 221 26.35 -12.91 -12.50
C LEU A 221 26.63 -14.34 -12.97
N THR A 222 26.93 -15.28 -12.07
CA THR A 222 26.68 -16.72 -12.30
C THR A 222 26.52 -17.47 -10.97
N GLY A 223 25.31 -17.95 -10.66
CA GLY A 223 25.10 -18.89 -9.56
C GLY A 223 23.72 -18.83 -8.93
N ASN A 224 23.16 -20.01 -8.62
CA ASN A 224 21.89 -20.19 -7.92
C ASN A 224 21.77 -19.24 -6.72
N LEU A 225 20.67 -18.50 -6.67
CA LEU A 225 20.46 -17.36 -5.78
C LEU A 225 20.20 -17.80 -4.33
N GLU A 226 21.23 -18.22 -3.59
CA GLU A 226 21.11 -18.32 -2.12
C GLU A 226 21.15 -16.91 -1.54
N LEU A 227 19.97 -16.36 -1.24
CA LEU A 227 19.79 -15.06 -0.61
C LEU A 227 20.43 -15.05 0.79
N VAL A 228 21.71 -14.68 0.87
CA VAL A 228 22.39 -14.38 2.13
C VAL A 228 21.61 -13.27 2.83
N THR A 229 21.25 -13.45 4.10
CA THR A 229 20.70 -12.42 4.98
C THR A 229 21.83 -11.44 5.31
N PRO A 230 21.86 -10.22 4.75
CA PRO A 230 22.79 -9.20 5.23
C PRO A 230 22.33 -8.76 6.63
N GLY A 231 23.26 -8.33 7.48
CA GLY A 231 22.87 -7.64 8.72
C GLY A 231 22.05 -6.37 8.39
N ASP A 232 21.23 -5.92 9.33
CA ASP A 232 20.33 -4.75 9.14
C ASP A 232 21.05 -3.48 8.63
N ASP A 233 22.34 -3.33 8.94
CA ASP A 233 23.18 -2.21 8.50
C ASP A 233 23.47 -2.22 6.98
N ASP A 234 23.73 -3.39 6.39
CA ASP A 234 23.99 -3.52 4.94
C ASP A 234 22.75 -3.19 4.10
N PHE A 235 21.57 -3.53 4.61
CA PHE A 235 20.29 -3.26 3.95
C PHE A 235 20.00 -1.75 3.85
N ARG A 236 20.31 -0.99 4.92
CA ARG A 236 20.05 0.44 4.96
C ARG A 236 20.95 1.20 3.99
N THR A 237 22.23 0.84 3.93
CA THR A 237 23.20 1.43 2.99
C THR A 237 22.85 1.15 1.53
N ALA A 238 22.42 -0.07 1.21
CA ALA A 238 21.98 -0.40 -0.15
C ALA A 238 20.71 0.37 -0.57
N ALA A 239 19.73 0.48 0.34
CA ALA A 239 18.52 1.27 0.08
C ALA A 239 18.82 2.77 -0.12
N GLU A 240 19.71 3.34 0.70
CA GLU A 240 20.19 4.72 0.55
C GLU A 240 20.90 4.94 -0.79
N PHE A 241 21.72 3.98 -1.23
CA PHE A 241 22.35 4.02 -2.54
C PHE A 241 21.31 4.01 -3.66
N ILE A 242 20.40 3.03 -3.68
CA ILE A 242 19.37 2.90 -4.71
C ILE A 242 18.55 4.19 -4.81
N TRP A 243 18.21 4.80 -3.67
CA TRP A 243 17.51 6.08 -3.63
C TRP A 243 18.33 7.25 -4.19
N LYS A 244 19.59 7.37 -3.76
CA LYS A 244 20.48 8.44 -4.21
C LYS A 244 20.72 8.37 -5.72
N PHE A 245 20.81 7.16 -6.28
CA PHE A 245 21.08 6.90 -7.69
C PHE A 245 19.86 6.37 -8.45
N ARG A 246 18.64 6.68 -7.99
CA ARG A 246 17.37 6.23 -8.58
C ARG A 246 17.14 6.63 -10.05
N GLY A 247 17.98 7.49 -10.61
CA GLY A 247 17.98 7.85 -12.03
C GLY A 247 18.85 6.95 -12.91
N ASP A 248 19.70 6.12 -12.30
CA ASP A 248 20.69 5.23 -12.94
C ASP A 248 20.04 3.92 -13.42
N GLU A 249 20.55 3.35 -14.52
CA GLU A 249 20.08 2.08 -15.07
C GLU A 249 20.20 0.92 -14.06
N MET A 250 21.25 0.91 -13.23
CA MET A 250 21.48 -0.14 -12.23
C MET A 250 20.41 -0.11 -11.13
N ALA A 251 20.01 1.07 -10.67
CA ALA A 251 18.94 1.22 -9.70
C ALA A 251 17.58 0.76 -10.27
N GLU A 252 17.39 0.86 -11.58
CA GLU A 252 16.17 0.39 -12.26
C GLU A 252 16.16 -1.13 -12.49
N ILE A 253 17.30 -1.78 -12.73
CA ILE A 253 17.36 -3.24 -12.90
C ILE A 253 17.03 -3.97 -11.59
N CYS A 254 17.45 -3.39 -10.46
CA CYS A 254 17.22 -3.95 -9.13
C CYS A 254 15.75 -3.88 -8.70
N ARG A 255 14.89 -3.20 -9.46
CA ARG A 255 13.54 -2.86 -9.02
C ARG A 255 12.58 -4.05 -9.01
N VAL A 256 11.87 -4.20 -7.90
CA VAL A 256 10.67 -5.05 -7.85
C VAL A 256 9.47 -4.30 -8.43
N PHE A 257 8.87 -4.85 -9.47
CA PHE A 257 7.67 -4.26 -10.09
C PHE A 257 6.38 -4.95 -9.67
N ALA A 258 6.44 -6.25 -9.33
CA ALA A 258 5.28 -7.03 -8.89
C ALA A 258 5.64 -8.06 -7.82
N VAL A 259 4.66 -8.32 -6.94
CA VAL A 259 4.68 -9.42 -5.98
C VAL A 259 3.38 -10.20 -6.17
N ALA A 260 3.49 -11.49 -6.50
CA ALA A 260 2.36 -12.39 -6.65
C ALA A 260 2.27 -13.32 -5.44
N LEU A 261 1.10 -13.37 -4.81
CA LEU A 261 0.79 -14.34 -3.75
C LEU A 261 0.37 -15.66 -4.41
N LEU A 262 1.13 -16.73 -4.20
CA LEU A 262 0.87 -18.05 -4.80
C LEU A 262 0.04 -18.92 -3.87
N GLU A 263 0.48 -19.04 -2.62
CA GLU A 263 -0.16 -19.86 -1.59
C GLU A 263 -0.12 -19.15 -0.25
N MET A 264 -1.10 -19.41 0.59
CA MET A 264 -1.19 -18.84 1.92
C MET A 264 -1.79 -19.85 2.89
N ASP A 265 -1.12 -20.02 4.02
CA ASP A 265 -1.57 -20.80 5.16
C ASP A 265 -1.84 -19.82 6.30
N TRP A 266 -3.13 -19.65 6.60
CA TRP A 266 -3.61 -18.75 7.63
C TRP A 266 -3.31 -19.22 9.04
N GLU A 267 -3.28 -20.54 9.27
CA GLU A 267 -3.02 -21.12 10.59
C GLU A 267 -1.57 -20.87 10.99
N ARG A 268 -0.66 -21.02 10.03
CA ARG A 268 0.78 -20.79 10.22
C ARG A 268 1.21 -19.36 9.94
N ARG A 269 0.31 -18.52 9.42
CA ARG A 269 0.59 -17.16 8.91
C ARG A 269 1.81 -17.17 7.99
N THR A 270 1.80 -18.09 7.04
CA THR A 270 2.86 -18.23 6.03
C THR A 270 2.31 -17.99 4.64
N ALA A 271 3.14 -17.41 3.77
CA ALA A 271 2.81 -17.15 2.37
C ALA A 271 3.96 -17.58 1.47
N LEU A 272 3.64 -18.24 0.36
CA LEU A 272 4.55 -18.43 -0.76
C LEU A 272 4.30 -17.29 -1.75
N VAL A 273 5.34 -16.51 -2.03
CA VAL A 273 5.26 -15.36 -2.94
C VAL A 273 6.28 -15.46 -4.07
N GLN A 274 5.92 -14.89 -5.22
CA GLN A 274 6.82 -14.60 -6.32
C GLN A 274 7.09 -13.10 -6.42
N ILE A 275 8.35 -12.74 -6.44
CA ILE A 275 8.82 -11.36 -6.51
C ILE A 275 9.46 -11.17 -7.89
N HIS A 276 8.86 -10.29 -8.69
CA HIS A 276 9.27 -10.04 -10.06
C HIS A 276 10.06 -8.75 -10.17
N TYR A 277 11.19 -8.82 -10.85
CA TYR A 277 12.08 -7.71 -11.15
C TYR A 277 12.59 -7.81 -12.59
N LYS A 278 13.21 -6.76 -13.13
CA LYS A 278 13.59 -6.70 -14.56
C LYS A 278 14.48 -7.88 -15.00
N GLY A 279 15.29 -8.41 -14.09
CA GLY A 279 16.22 -9.52 -14.36
C GLY A 279 15.67 -10.93 -14.09
N GLY A 280 14.42 -11.09 -13.63
CA GLY A 280 13.85 -12.41 -13.35
C GLY A 280 12.77 -12.43 -12.26
N THR A 281 12.58 -13.60 -11.66
CA THR A 281 11.62 -13.82 -10.58
C THR A 281 12.31 -14.59 -9.46
N VAL A 282 12.09 -14.18 -8.21
CA VAL A 282 12.49 -14.90 -6.99
C VAL A 282 11.25 -15.45 -6.32
N SER A 283 11.29 -16.69 -5.84
CA SER A 283 10.24 -17.23 -4.97
C SER A 283 10.72 -17.21 -3.52
N ALA A 284 9.86 -16.81 -2.59
CA ALA A 284 10.16 -16.73 -1.17
C ALA A 284 9.01 -17.26 -0.33
N VAL A 285 9.34 -17.93 0.78
CA VAL A 285 8.38 -18.30 1.82
C VAL A 285 8.50 -17.27 2.94
N CYS A 286 7.42 -16.52 3.15
CA CYS A 286 7.31 -15.52 4.19
C CYS A 286 6.54 -16.10 5.37
N ALA A 287 7.02 -15.89 6.60
CA ALA A 287 6.36 -16.33 7.83
C ALA A 287 6.27 -15.15 8.80
N ALA A 288 5.07 -14.81 9.25
CA ALA A 288 4.89 -13.87 10.35
C ALA A 288 4.89 -14.61 11.68
N GLU A 289 5.46 -14.01 12.72
CA GLU A 289 5.37 -14.59 14.06
C GLU A 289 3.91 -14.77 14.48
N ILE A 290 3.60 -15.97 14.99
CA ILE A 290 2.33 -16.24 15.67
C ILE A 290 2.47 -15.58 17.03
N CYS A 291 1.71 -14.51 17.27
CA CYS A 291 1.68 -13.88 18.60
C CYS A 291 1.27 -14.98 19.61
N PRO A 292 2.12 -15.35 20.59
CA PRO A 292 1.77 -16.42 21.51
C PRO A 292 0.49 -16.01 22.23
N ALA A 293 -0.56 -16.83 22.10
CA ALA A 293 -1.70 -16.73 22.99
C ALA A 293 -1.12 -16.81 24.41
N ARG A 294 -1.30 -15.76 25.22
CA ARG A 294 -0.97 -15.83 26.64
C ARG A 294 -1.65 -17.09 27.15
N GLN A 295 -0.85 -18.07 27.58
CA GLN A 295 -1.34 -19.17 28.38
C GLN A 295 -2.20 -18.53 29.46
N SER A 296 -3.50 -18.83 29.43
CA SER A 296 -4.38 -18.46 30.51
C SER A 296 -3.72 -18.98 31.77
N ALA A 297 -3.29 -18.06 32.62
CA ALA A 297 -2.97 -18.41 33.99
C ALA A 297 -4.23 -19.11 34.50
N ARG A 298 -4.16 -20.44 34.65
CA ARG A 298 -5.08 -21.18 35.48
C ARG A 298 -4.96 -20.51 36.85
N LEU A 299 -5.99 -19.74 37.20
CA LEU A 299 -6.27 -19.46 38.59
C LEU A 299 -6.67 -20.82 39.16
N ASP A 300 -5.69 -21.52 39.72
CA ASP A 300 -5.95 -22.64 40.62
C ASP A 300 -6.70 -22.05 41.83
N VAL A 301 -7.97 -22.42 41.94
CA VAL A 301 -8.81 -22.28 43.15
C VAL A 301 -8.55 -23.47 44.04
#